data_AF-A0A059WL84-F1
#
_entry.id   AF-A0A059WL84-F1
#
_cell.length_a   1.000
_cell.length_b   1.000
_cell.length_c   1.000
_cell.angle_alpha   90.00
_cell.angle_beta   90.00
_cell.angle_gamma   90.00
#
_symmetry.space_group_name_H-M   'P 1'
#
loop_
_entity.id
_entity.type
_entity.pdbx_description
1 polymer ?
#
loop_
_entity_poly.entity_id
_entity_poly.type
_entity_poly.pdbx_seq_one_letter_code
_entity_poly.pdbx_strand_id
1 'polypeptide(L)'
;HRAVRIAANSTGEVTGHVRSVDTSAALVVIAPLVDGSPVELHVVHSTVITIGGEPANLGRLQVGMAARATYHIPTFDALAIEARLLATGDLQQSGGRATVRVESIREDFRRESLLVSAEGLISDVNYRVIVDGVGVEILTARFGFMRAHFTSDGSSGQLLPPLLKPVVNIKRVEVQDARTGQTVLAGNFPLNLM
;
A
#
# COMPACT_ATOMS: atom_id res chain seq x y z
N HIS A 1 -37.77 5.36 32.42
CA HIS A 1 -36.59 4.50 32.62
C HIS A 1 -35.77 4.47 31.32
N ARG A 2 -34.60 5.11 31.34
CA ARG A 2 -33.71 5.27 30.18
C ARG A 2 -32.67 4.14 30.23
N ALA A 3 -32.76 3.19 29.33
CA ALA A 3 -31.71 2.20 29.11
C ALA A 3 -31.28 2.32 27.64
N VAL A 4 -30.19 3.04 27.40
CA VAL A 4 -29.47 2.94 26.14
C VAL A 4 -28.34 1.95 26.39
N ARG A 5 -28.48 0.72 25.90
CA ARG A 5 -27.32 -0.16 25.73
C ARG A 5 -26.59 0.32 24.47
N ILE A 6 -25.55 1.13 24.61
CA ILE A 6 -24.54 1.27 23.53
C ILE A 6 -23.42 0.30 23.89
N ALA A 7 -23.58 -0.94 23.47
CA ALA A 7 -22.44 -1.83 23.24
C ALA A 7 -22.33 -1.98 21.72
N ALA A 8 -21.80 -0.95 21.07
CA ALA A 8 -21.31 -1.05 19.70
C ALA A 8 -19.82 -0.75 19.80
N ASN A 9 -18.98 -1.67 19.33
CA ASN A 9 -17.56 -1.42 19.16
C ASN A 9 -17.42 -0.21 18.24
N SER A 10 -17.26 0.98 18.82
CA SER A 10 -17.20 2.23 18.08
C SER A 10 -15.87 2.31 17.37
N THR A 11 -15.83 1.79 16.14
CA THR A 11 -14.64 1.78 15.30
C THR A 11 -14.74 2.86 14.23
N GLY A 12 -13.65 3.57 14.01
CA GLY A 12 -13.49 4.54 12.94
C GLY A 12 -12.60 3.97 11.84
N GLU A 13 -12.68 4.57 10.65
CA GLU A 13 -11.78 4.31 9.54
C GLU A 13 -11.18 5.63 9.05
N VAL A 14 -9.90 5.63 8.72
CA VAL A 14 -9.22 6.74 8.05
C VAL A 14 -8.44 6.21 6.87
N THR A 15 -8.62 6.84 5.71
CA THR A 15 -7.81 6.60 4.51
C THR A 15 -7.08 7.88 4.14
N GLY A 16 -5.78 7.80 3.94
CA GLY A 16 -4.93 8.98 3.89
C GLY A 16 -3.46 8.69 3.60
N HIS A 17 -2.62 9.67 3.86
CA HIS A 17 -1.18 9.53 3.86
C HIS A 17 -0.63 9.55 5.28
N VAL A 18 0.31 8.65 5.57
CA VAL A 18 1.09 8.69 6.81
C VAL A 18 1.83 10.03 6.86
N ARG A 19 1.57 10.83 7.88
CA ARG A 19 2.18 12.15 8.12
C ARG A 19 3.39 12.07 9.05
N SER A 20 3.33 11.19 10.05
CA SER A 20 4.44 10.91 10.96
C SER A 20 4.34 9.50 11.51
N VAL A 21 5.49 8.93 11.87
CA VAL A 21 5.64 7.64 12.55
C VAL A 21 6.62 7.84 13.69
N ASP A 22 6.21 7.49 14.91
CA ASP A 22 7.07 7.48 16.09
C ASP A 22 7.09 6.06 16.65
N THR A 23 8.20 5.36 16.43
CA THR A 23 8.39 3.98 16.91
C THR A 23 8.65 3.91 18.41
N SER A 24 9.10 5.00 19.04
CA SER A 24 9.37 5.06 20.48
C SER A 24 8.07 5.30 21.27
N ALA A 25 7.20 6.16 20.75
CA ALA A 25 5.87 6.42 21.31
C ALA A 25 4.79 5.44 20.81
N ALA A 26 5.15 4.51 19.91
CA ALA A 26 4.22 3.58 19.25
C ALA A 26 3.03 4.31 18.59
N LEU A 27 3.32 5.33 17.78
CA LEU A 27 2.34 6.27 17.28
C LEU A 27 2.45 6.46 15.77
N VAL A 28 1.32 6.58 15.09
CA VAL A 28 1.24 6.95 13.67
C VAL A 28 0.19 8.03 13.47
N VAL A 29 0.50 9.03 12.64
CA VAL A 29 -0.46 10.06 12.25
C VAL A 29 -0.81 9.87 10.78
N ILE A 30 -2.10 9.83 10.45
CA ILE A 30 -2.60 9.72 9.08
C ILE A 30 -3.35 10.99 8.73
N ALA A 31 -2.90 11.71 7.70
CA ALA A 31 -3.62 12.83 7.10
C ALA A 31 -4.66 12.28 6.10
N PRO A 32 -5.97 12.48 6.33
CA PRO A 32 -7.01 11.96 5.44
C PRO A 32 -6.88 12.51 4.01
N LEU A 33 -7.33 11.74 3.02
CA LEU A 33 -7.38 12.18 1.61
C LEU A 33 -8.45 13.25 1.36
N VAL A 34 -9.54 13.22 2.13
CA VAL A 34 -10.59 14.23 2.12
C VAL A 34 -10.28 15.31 3.14
N ASP A 35 -10.82 16.52 2.98
CA ASP A 35 -10.63 17.59 3.97
C ASP A 35 -11.00 17.09 5.38
N GLY A 36 -10.00 17.08 6.25
CA GLY A 36 -10.11 16.52 7.59
C GLY A 36 -8.85 16.73 8.42
N SER A 37 -9.01 16.74 9.74
CA SER A 37 -7.86 16.80 10.65
C SER A 37 -7.07 15.49 10.60
N PRO A 38 -5.73 15.54 10.68
CA PRO A 38 -4.92 14.34 10.85
C PRO A 38 -5.40 13.51 12.04
N VAL A 39 -5.47 12.20 11.84
CA VAL A 39 -5.86 11.25 12.88
C VAL A 39 -4.60 10.66 13.47
N GLU A 40 -4.43 10.85 14.78
CA GLU A 40 -3.37 10.27 15.57
C GLU A 40 -3.83 8.90 16.10
N LEU A 41 -3.03 7.86 15.88
CA LEU A 41 -3.36 6.49 16.22
C LEU A 41 -2.26 5.84 17.07
N HIS A 42 -2.67 5.20 18.16
CA HIS A 42 -1.79 4.41 19.01
C HIS A 42 -1.66 2.99 18.48
N VAL A 43 -0.43 2.54 18.29
CA VAL A 43 -0.12 1.17 17.88
C VAL A 43 0.08 0.33 19.14
N VAL A 44 -0.84 -0.59 19.35
CA VAL A 44 -0.83 -1.52 20.47
C VAL A 44 -0.41 -2.92 20.00
N HIS A 45 -0.17 -3.84 20.94
CA HIS A 45 0.28 -5.20 20.61
C HIS A 45 -0.72 -5.99 19.73
N SER A 46 -2.00 -5.61 19.73
CA SER A 46 -3.04 -6.22 18.89
C SER A 46 -3.21 -5.55 17.53
N THR A 47 -2.49 -4.45 17.26
CA THR A 47 -2.56 -3.75 15.98
C THR A 47 -1.95 -4.63 14.89
N VAL A 48 -2.74 -4.91 13.85
CA VAL A 48 -2.25 -5.60 12.66
C VAL A 48 -1.72 -4.57 11.66
N ILE A 49 -0.43 -4.63 11.33
CA ILE A 49 0.17 -3.76 10.33
C ILE A 49 0.51 -4.60 9.10
N THR A 50 0.09 -4.14 7.92
CA THR A 50 0.49 -4.76 6.65
C THR A 50 0.99 -3.73 5.65
N ILE A 51 1.97 -4.12 4.83
CA ILE A 51 2.49 -3.32 3.72
C ILE A 51 2.41 -4.18 2.47
N GLY A 52 1.61 -3.77 1.49
CA GLY A 52 1.34 -4.63 0.33
C GLY A 52 0.69 -5.97 0.72
N GLY A 53 0.08 -6.04 1.91
CA GLY A 53 -0.55 -7.25 2.44
C GLY A 53 0.30 -8.25 3.16
N GLU A 54 1.59 -8.01 3.25
CA GLU A 54 2.47 -8.80 4.10
C GLU A 54 2.50 -8.19 5.51
N PRO A 55 2.51 -9.00 6.58
CA PRO A 55 2.70 -8.52 7.93
C PRO A 55 3.96 -7.65 8.06
N ALA A 56 3.83 -6.53 8.75
CA ALA A 56 4.91 -5.56 8.96
C ALA A 56 4.91 -5.07 10.41
N ASN A 57 5.98 -4.36 10.79
CA ASN A 57 6.03 -3.63 12.06
C ASN A 57 5.83 -2.14 11.81
N LEU A 58 5.62 -1.38 12.88
CA LEU A 58 5.43 0.08 12.81
C LEU A 58 6.62 0.79 12.16
N GLY A 59 7.85 0.35 12.41
CA GLY A 59 9.07 0.95 11.85
C GLY A 59 9.19 0.82 10.32
N ARG A 60 8.39 -0.05 9.69
CA ARG A 60 8.31 -0.12 8.22
C ARG A 60 7.32 0.87 7.62
N LEU A 61 6.41 1.45 8.39
CA LEU A 61 5.58 2.55 7.92
C LEU A 61 6.44 3.80 7.80
N GLN A 62 6.21 4.59 6.76
CA GLN A 62 6.96 5.82 6.52
C GLN A 62 6.03 6.97 6.10
N VAL A 63 6.49 8.19 6.38
CA VAL A 63 5.81 9.41 5.93
C VAL A 63 5.62 9.39 4.41
N GLY A 64 4.43 9.76 3.96
CA GLY A 64 4.02 9.75 2.56
C GLY A 64 3.45 8.42 2.08
N MET A 65 3.57 7.33 2.85
CA MET A 65 2.88 6.08 2.53
C MET A 65 1.38 6.31 2.53
N ALA A 66 0.75 5.88 1.45
CA ALA A 66 -0.68 5.75 1.37
C ALA A 66 -1.15 4.65 2.34
N ALA A 67 -2.05 4.97 3.26
CA ALA A 67 -2.50 4.05 4.30
C ALA A 67 -4.01 4.12 4.53
N ARG A 68 -4.58 2.97 4.87
CA ARG A 68 -5.92 2.83 5.45
C ARG A 68 -5.78 2.27 6.86
N ALA A 69 -6.44 2.87 7.83
CA ALA A 69 -6.45 2.36 9.19
C ALA A 69 -7.86 2.27 9.76
N THR A 70 -8.12 1.19 10.49
CA THR A 70 -9.29 1.02 11.34
C THR A 70 -8.85 1.14 12.78
N TYR A 71 -9.63 1.84 13.62
CA TYR A 71 -9.23 2.14 15.00
C TYR A 71 -10.43 2.21 15.94
N HIS A 72 -10.19 2.12 17.24
CA HIS A 72 -11.20 2.39 18.26
C HIS A 72 -11.39 3.89 18.46
N ILE A 73 -12.60 4.41 18.21
CA ILE A 73 -12.90 5.85 18.33
C ILE A 73 -12.61 6.42 19.72
N PRO A 74 -12.90 5.74 20.85
CA PRO A 74 -12.71 6.34 22.17
C PRO A 74 -11.24 6.46 22.57
N THR A 75 -10.39 5.54 22.13
CA THR A 75 -8.99 5.42 22.57
C THR A 75 -7.97 5.78 21.49
N PHE A 76 -8.42 5.83 20.23
CA PHE A 76 -7.57 5.91 19.04
C PHE A 76 -6.56 4.77 18.91
N ASP A 77 -6.81 3.64 19.57
CA ASP A 77 -5.99 2.44 19.37
C ASP A 77 -6.24 1.86 17.98
N ALA A 78 -5.16 1.69 17.22
CA ALA A 78 -5.20 1.10 15.90
C ALA A 78 -5.55 -0.39 16.00
N LEU A 79 -6.56 -0.80 15.24
CA LEU A 79 -6.89 -2.20 15.02
C LEU A 79 -6.10 -2.77 13.85
N ALA A 80 -6.08 -2.03 12.74
CA ALA A 80 -5.35 -2.40 11.54
C ALA A 80 -4.79 -1.15 10.86
N ILE A 81 -3.58 -1.25 10.32
CA ILE A 81 -2.97 -0.24 9.43
C ILE A 81 -2.45 -0.95 8.20
N GLU A 82 -2.92 -0.52 7.03
CA GLU A 82 -2.55 -1.12 5.75
C GLU A 82 -1.97 -0.09 4.82
N ALA A 83 -0.69 -0.24 4.43
CA ALA A 83 -0.10 0.56 3.36
C ALA A 83 -0.49 -0.02 1.98
N ARG A 84 -1.06 0.83 1.13
CA ARG A 84 -1.73 0.46 -0.14
C ARG A 84 -1.39 1.46 -1.26
N LEU A 85 -1.73 1.13 -2.50
CA LEU A 85 -1.85 2.12 -3.58
C LEU A 85 -3.25 2.76 -3.47
N LEU A 86 -3.32 4.09 -3.50
CA LEU A 86 -4.58 4.83 -3.42
C LEU A 86 -5.05 5.25 -4.81
N ALA A 87 -6.37 5.27 -4.98
CA ALA A 87 -7.02 5.90 -6.12
C ALA A 87 -6.54 7.34 -6.31
N THR A 88 -6.20 7.68 -7.55
CA THR A 88 -5.94 9.06 -7.97
C THR A 88 -6.96 9.41 -9.05
N GLY A 89 -7.75 10.47 -8.85
CA GLY A 89 -8.75 10.90 -9.84
C GLY A 89 -10.08 10.14 -9.77
N ASP A 90 -10.67 9.81 -10.92
CA ASP A 90 -12.11 9.46 -11.03
C ASP A 90 -12.47 8.05 -10.57
N LEU A 91 -11.50 7.17 -10.34
CA LEU A 91 -11.71 5.81 -9.87
C LEU A 91 -11.57 5.71 -8.35
N GLN A 92 -12.35 6.51 -7.62
CA GLN A 92 -12.29 6.61 -6.14
C GLN A 92 -12.53 5.26 -5.42
N GLN A 93 -13.24 4.31 -6.06
CA GLN A 93 -13.41 2.96 -5.53
C GLN A 93 -12.23 2.01 -5.78
N SER A 94 -11.25 2.42 -6.60
CA SER A 94 -10.12 1.56 -6.94
C SER A 94 -9.10 1.52 -5.81
N GLY A 95 -8.44 0.38 -5.70
CA GLY A 95 -7.38 0.15 -4.72
C GLY A 95 -6.26 -0.65 -5.34
N GLY A 96 -5.10 -0.61 -4.71
CA GLY A 96 -4.02 -1.49 -5.11
C GLY A 96 -3.05 -1.79 -3.99
N ARG A 97 -2.12 -2.68 -4.30
CA ARG A 97 -1.04 -3.10 -3.41
C ARG A 97 0.22 -3.19 -4.24
N ALA A 98 1.33 -2.75 -3.66
CA ALA A 98 2.64 -3.15 -4.13
C ALA A 98 3.39 -3.84 -3.00
N THR A 99 3.98 -4.98 -3.30
CA THR A 99 4.70 -5.83 -2.36
C THR A 99 6.10 -6.03 -2.88
N VAL A 100 7.08 -5.71 -2.03
CA VAL A 100 8.49 -5.94 -2.30
C VAL A 100 8.99 -7.05 -1.39
N ARG A 101 9.63 -8.06 -1.95
CA ARG A 101 10.19 -9.21 -1.20
C ARG A 101 11.63 -9.48 -1.61
N VAL A 102 12.45 -9.82 -0.62
CA VAL A 102 13.79 -10.37 -0.82
C VAL A 102 13.84 -11.69 -0.06
N GLU A 103 14.05 -12.78 -0.77
CA GLU A 103 14.06 -14.13 -0.23
C GLU A 103 15.41 -14.79 -0.51
N SER A 104 16.05 -15.33 0.53
CA SER A 104 17.21 -16.20 0.35
C SER A 104 16.74 -17.57 -0.14
N ILE A 105 17.06 -17.92 -1.38
CA ILE A 105 16.71 -19.23 -1.96
C ILE A 105 17.82 -20.24 -1.68
N ARG A 106 19.08 -19.80 -1.68
CA ARG A 106 20.31 -20.55 -1.33
C ARG A 106 21.34 -19.57 -0.76
N GLU A 107 22.42 -20.05 -0.15
CA GLU A 107 23.44 -19.22 0.54
C GLU A 107 23.89 -17.99 -0.27
N ASP A 108 24.13 -18.15 -1.58
CA ASP A 108 24.60 -17.07 -2.47
C ASP A 108 23.51 -16.53 -3.41
N PHE A 109 22.26 -16.94 -3.25
CA PHE A 109 21.18 -16.56 -4.16
C PHE A 109 20.01 -15.94 -3.44
N ARG A 110 19.81 -14.65 -3.69
CA ARG A 110 18.64 -13.89 -3.24
C ARG A 110 17.72 -13.63 -4.42
N ARG A 111 16.45 -14.02 -4.27
CA ARG A 111 15.38 -13.63 -5.19
C ARG A 111 14.78 -12.34 -4.69
N GLU A 112 14.73 -11.34 -5.56
CA GLU A 112 14.02 -10.11 -5.35
C GLU A 112 12.71 -10.19 -6.12
N SER A 113 11.60 -9.76 -5.52
CA SER A 113 10.27 -9.83 -6.12
C SER A 113 9.52 -8.54 -5.91
N LEU A 114 8.86 -8.08 -6.98
CA LEU A 114 7.89 -6.99 -6.96
C LEU A 114 6.55 -7.54 -7.43
N LEU A 115 5.53 -7.43 -6.59
CA LEU A 115 4.15 -7.74 -6.95
C LEU A 115 3.33 -6.46 -6.90
N VAL A 116 2.61 -6.16 -7.97
CA VAL A 116 1.68 -5.02 -8.02
C VAL A 116 0.31 -5.58 -8.37
N SER A 117 -0.69 -5.34 -7.53
CA SER A 117 -2.07 -5.71 -7.80
C SER A 117 -2.97 -4.49 -7.71
N ALA A 118 -3.99 -4.45 -8.55
CA ALA A 118 -5.01 -3.40 -8.54
C ALA A 118 -6.40 -4.01 -8.70
N GLU A 119 -7.38 -3.41 -8.05
CA GLU A 119 -8.78 -3.82 -8.03
C GLU A 119 -9.69 -2.60 -8.16
N GLY A 120 -10.96 -2.83 -8.52
CA GLY A 120 -11.92 -1.75 -8.76
C GLY A 120 -11.63 -0.94 -10.02
N LEU A 121 -10.84 -1.49 -10.95
CA LEU A 121 -10.53 -0.89 -12.24
C LEU A 121 -11.69 -1.07 -13.23
N ILE A 122 -11.71 -0.28 -14.31
CA ILE A 122 -12.61 -0.53 -15.44
C ILE A 122 -12.15 -1.81 -16.15
N SER A 123 -13.06 -2.79 -16.28
CA SER A 123 -12.81 -4.05 -16.97
C SER A 123 -12.47 -3.83 -18.45
N ASP A 124 -11.63 -4.73 -18.98
CA ASP A 124 -11.19 -4.79 -20.38
C ASP A 124 -10.44 -3.53 -20.88
N VAL A 125 -10.00 -2.68 -19.95
CA VAL A 125 -9.09 -1.56 -20.20
C VAL A 125 -7.65 -1.99 -19.95
N ASN A 126 -6.73 -1.49 -20.77
CA ASN A 126 -5.30 -1.68 -20.58
C ASN A 126 -4.74 -0.66 -19.60
N TYR A 127 -4.01 -1.13 -18.60
CA TYR A 127 -3.33 -0.30 -17.63
C TYR A 127 -1.83 -0.54 -17.69
N ARG A 128 -1.06 0.51 -17.50
CA ARG A 128 0.39 0.49 -17.43
C ARG A 128 0.83 0.54 -15.98
N VAL A 129 1.69 -0.39 -15.58
CA VAL A 129 2.39 -0.31 -14.29
C VAL A 129 3.65 0.52 -14.49
N ILE A 130 3.83 1.54 -13.65
CA ILE A 130 5.02 2.39 -13.62
C ILE A 130 5.67 2.27 -12.25
N VAL A 131 6.98 2.08 -12.23
CA VAL A 131 7.78 1.95 -11.01
C VAL A 131 8.94 2.93 -11.12
N ASP A 132 9.04 3.87 -10.19
CA ASP A 132 10.04 4.95 -10.20
C ASP A 132 10.16 5.70 -11.55
N GLY A 133 9.01 5.91 -12.19
CA GLY A 133 8.93 6.56 -13.51
C GLY A 133 9.22 5.63 -14.71
N VAL A 134 9.60 4.37 -14.48
CA VAL A 134 9.84 3.37 -15.51
C VAL A 134 8.56 2.56 -15.76
N GLY A 135 8.05 2.57 -16.99
CA GLY A 135 6.95 1.69 -17.39
C GLY A 135 7.41 0.24 -17.51
N VAL A 136 6.89 -0.67 -16.69
CA VAL A 136 7.39 -2.05 -16.58
C VAL A 136 6.51 -3.08 -17.28
N GLU A 137 5.21 -2.84 -17.37
CA GLU A 137 4.26 -3.78 -17.98
C GLU A 137 2.95 -3.07 -18.36
N ILE A 138 2.25 -3.62 -19.36
CA ILE A 138 0.88 -3.24 -19.71
C ILE A 138 -0.01 -4.47 -19.56
N LEU A 139 -1.06 -4.36 -18.76
CA LEU A 139 -1.99 -5.43 -18.43
C LEU A 139 -3.43 -5.02 -18.75
N THR A 140 -4.22 -5.93 -19.31
CA THR A 140 -5.66 -5.74 -19.40
C THR A 140 -6.31 -6.08 -18.06
N ALA A 141 -7.07 -5.16 -17.47
CA ALA A 141 -7.86 -5.46 -16.28
C ALA A 141 -8.97 -6.45 -16.63
N ARG A 142 -9.04 -7.59 -15.95
CA ARG A 142 -10.09 -8.59 -16.12
C ARG A 142 -10.97 -8.58 -14.88
N PHE A 143 -12.27 -8.38 -15.06
CA PHE A 143 -13.22 -8.22 -13.94
C PHE A 143 -12.78 -7.12 -12.94
N GLY A 144 -12.26 -6.02 -13.47
CA GLY A 144 -11.74 -4.89 -12.68
C GLY A 144 -10.48 -5.18 -11.88
N PHE A 145 -9.79 -6.29 -12.15
CA PHE A 145 -8.58 -6.72 -11.47
C PHE A 145 -7.39 -6.85 -12.41
N MET A 146 -6.19 -6.51 -11.93
CA MET A 146 -4.93 -6.88 -12.57
C MET A 146 -3.84 -7.21 -11.54
N ARG A 147 -2.84 -7.99 -11.98
CA ARG A 147 -1.67 -8.33 -11.18
C ARG A 147 -0.42 -8.46 -12.06
N ALA A 148 0.60 -7.68 -11.74
CA ALA A 148 1.95 -7.81 -12.26
C ALA A 148 2.84 -8.48 -11.20
N HIS A 149 3.68 -9.43 -11.60
CA HIS A 149 4.63 -10.08 -10.68
C HIS A 149 5.96 -10.25 -11.38
N PHE A 150 6.98 -9.58 -10.86
CA PHE A 150 8.34 -9.58 -11.39
C PHE A 150 9.28 -10.24 -10.40
N THR A 151 10.20 -11.07 -10.89
CA THR A 151 11.26 -11.66 -10.07
C THR A 151 12.63 -11.43 -10.68
N SER A 152 13.67 -11.26 -9.86
CA SER A 152 15.05 -11.05 -10.32
C SER A 152 15.63 -12.19 -11.15
N ASP A 153 15.00 -13.37 -11.06
CA ASP A 153 15.37 -14.61 -11.73
C ASP A 153 14.37 -15.04 -12.81
N GLY A 154 13.33 -14.23 -13.07
CA GLY A 154 12.28 -14.53 -14.06
C GLY A 154 11.36 -15.70 -13.70
N SER A 155 11.47 -16.30 -12.51
CA SER A 155 10.62 -17.41 -12.05
C SER A 155 9.10 -17.13 -12.04
N SER A 156 8.70 -15.86 -12.02
CA SER A 156 7.29 -15.42 -12.16
C SER A 156 6.79 -15.39 -13.61
N GLY A 157 7.65 -15.63 -14.59
CA GLY A 157 7.39 -15.41 -16.01
C GLY A 157 7.77 -14.01 -16.49
N GLN A 158 7.98 -13.06 -15.58
CA GLN A 158 8.38 -11.70 -15.88
C GLN A 158 9.66 -11.33 -15.11
N LEU A 159 10.66 -10.80 -15.82
CA LEU A 159 11.94 -10.43 -15.20
C LEU A 159 11.82 -9.04 -14.55
N LEU A 160 12.34 -8.90 -13.32
CA LEU A 160 12.51 -7.59 -12.69
C LEU A 160 13.53 -6.76 -13.48
N PRO A 161 13.16 -5.58 -14.01
CA PRO A 161 14.09 -4.74 -14.77
C PRO A 161 15.34 -4.39 -13.96
N PRO A 162 16.55 -4.44 -14.56
CA PRO A 162 17.80 -4.15 -13.84
C PRO A 162 17.84 -2.75 -13.20
N LEU A 163 17.18 -1.77 -13.82
CA LEU A 163 17.08 -0.40 -13.31
C LEU A 163 16.28 -0.29 -12.00
N LEU A 164 15.46 -1.29 -11.68
CA LEU A 164 14.65 -1.36 -10.46
C LEU A 164 15.28 -2.24 -9.39
N LYS A 165 16.52 -2.71 -9.63
CA LYS A 165 17.29 -3.47 -8.65
C LYS A 165 18.24 -2.53 -7.88
N PRO A 166 18.40 -2.71 -6.56
CA PRO A 166 17.67 -3.67 -5.75
C PRO A 166 16.21 -3.21 -5.52
N VAL A 167 15.28 -4.16 -5.48
CA VAL A 167 13.83 -3.93 -5.38
C VAL A 167 13.44 -3.15 -4.13
N VAL A 168 14.28 -3.22 -3.10
CA VAL A 168 14.12 -2.45 -1.85
C VAL A 168 14.27 -0.94 -2.05
N ASN A 169 14.85 -0.50 -3.17
CA ASN A 169 15.01 0.93 -3.47
C ASN A 169 13.82 1.53 -4.22
N ILE A 170 12.78 0.75 -4.53
CA ILE A 170 11.57 1.24 -5.20
C ILE A 170 10.90 2.28 -4.32
N LYS A 171 10.70 3.50 -4.85
CA LYS A 171 10.14 4.62 -4.09
C LYS A 171 8.69 4.90 -4.43
N ARG A 172 8.26 4.62 -5.66
CA ARG A 172 6.93 4.96 -6.14
C ARG A 172 6.43 3.92 -7.13
N VAL A 173 5.19 3.51 -6.93
CA VAL A 173 4.47 2.64 -7.87
C VAL A 173 3.19 3.35 -8.29
N GLU A 174 2.94 3.33 -9.59
CA GLU A 174 1.76 3.91 -10.21
C GLU A 174 1.11 2.91 -11.15
N VAL A 175 -0.21 3.02 -11.25
CA VAL A 175 -1.01 2.41 -12.29
C VAL A 175 -1.61 3.53 -13.11
N GLN A 176 -1.42 3.49 -14.42
CA GLN A 176 -1.99 4.46 -15.34
C GLN A 176 -2.93 3.79 -16.34
N ASP A 177 -3.99 4.48 -16.75
CA ASP A 177 -4.72 4.11 -17.97
C ASP A 177 -3.74 4.20 -19.15
N ALA A 178 -3.54 3.09 -19.87
CA ALA A 178 -2.51 3.01 -20.90
C ALA A 178 -2.82 3.85 -22.16
N ARG A 179 -4.08 4.24 -22.35
CA ARG A 179 -4.55 5.07 -23.47
C ARG A 179 -4.41 6.55 -23.15
N THR A 180 -4.77 6.97 -21.94
CA THR A 180 -4.79 8.39 -21.56
C THR A 180 -3.52 8.84 -20.83
N GLY A 181 -2.76 7.91 -20.25
CA GLY A 181 -1.63 8.21 -19.37
C GLY A 181 -2.04 8.73 -17.99
N GLN A 182 -3.33 8.76 -17.69
CA GLN A 182 -3.83 9.22 -16.39
C GLN A 182 -3.46 8.21 -15.30
N THR A 183 -2.76 8.65 -14.25
CA THR A 183 -2.56 7.85 -13.04
C THR A 183 -3.92 7.61 -12.38
N VAL A 184 -4.26 6.33 -12.18
CA VAL A 184 -5.48 5.88 -11.50
C VAL A 184 -5.19 5.31 -10.12
N LEU A 185 -3.98 4.79 -9.89
CA LEU A 185 -3.50 4.41 -8.57
C LEU A 185 -2.07 4.90 -8.38
N ALA A 186 -1.74 5.37 -7.18
CA ALA A 186 -0.38 5.68 -6.80
C ALA A 186 -0.10 5.33 -5.34
N GLY A 187 1.14 4.95 -5.06
CA GLY A 187 1.65 4.83 -3.70
C GLY A 187 3.14 5.11 -3.66
N ASN A 188 3.54 5.81 -2.61
CA ASN A 188 4.95 6.00 -2.28
C ASN A 188 5.36 4.89 -1.31
N PHE A 189 6.48 4.24 -1.61
CA PHE A 189 7.12 3.19 -0.83
C PHE A 189 8.52 3.65 -0.39
N PRO A 190 8.68 4.82 0.23
CA PRO A 190 10.02 5.21 0.69
C PRO A 190 10.46 4.12 1.67
N LEU A 191 11.60 3.45 1.41
CA LEU A 191 12.36 2.66 2.39
C LEU A 191 13.81 2.48 1.90
N ASN A 192 14.72 3.31 2.40
CA ASN A 192 16.06 2.90 2.86
C ASN A 192 16.77 4.08 3.52
N LEU A 193 16.91 4.05 4.84
CA LEU A 193 18.12 4.46 5.55
C LEU A 193 18.27 3.50 6.74
N MET A 194 19.15 2.52 6.54
CA MET A 194 19.95 1.76 7.52
C MET A 194 19.24 1.17 8.74
#